data_AF-A0A2X4WKD6-F1
#
_entry.id   AF-A0A2X4WKD6-F1
#
_cell.length_a   1.000
_cell.length_b   1.000
_cell.length_c   1.000
_cell.angle_alpha   90.00
_cell.angle_beta   90.00
_cell.angle_gamma   90.00
#
_symmetry.space_group_name_H-M   'P 1'
#
loop_
_entity.id
_entity.type
_entity.pdbx_description
1 polymer ?
#
loop_
_entity_poly.entity_id
_entity_poly.type
_entity_poly.pdbx_seq_one_letter_code
_entity_poly.pdbx_strand_id
1 'polypeptide(L)'
;MHTTSLIKYPVFIKGKNYTGHTPKITQSSLLTEFAYQVFPKEIEEMKNDILLIPLGKAVSEVVKKLVNQGNITEYSCLFGFPHPSGANGHRKRQFEMVKPELQRIVKKYANQFDQSKTKS
;
A
#
# COMPACT_ATOMS: atom_id res chain seq x y z
N MET A 1 11.26 10.17 -1.33
CA MET A 1 10.03 9.60 -0.74
C MET A 1 8.84 10.21 -1.45
N HIS A 2 7.91 9.40 -1.94
CA HIS A 2 6.68 9.84 -2.59
C HIS A 2 5.48 9.28 -1.81
N THR A 3 4.40 10.05 -1.69
CA THR A 3 3.17 9.63 -1.03
C THR A 3 2.01 9.73 -2.00
N THR A 4 1.24 8.66 -2.10
CA THR A 4 -0.02 8.61 -2.85
C THR A 4 -1.12 7.99 -1.97
N SER A 5 -2.36 8.04 -2.45
CA SER A 5 -3.55 7.50 -1.78
C SER A 5 -4.32 6.60 -2.76
N LEU A 6 -4.83 5.47 -2.25
CA LEU A 6 -5.72 4.59 -3.02
C LEU A 6 -6.96 5.30 -3.53
N ILE A 7 -7.48 6.24 -2.74
CA ILE A 7 -8.56 7.13 -3.11
C ILE A 7 -7.97 8.54 -3.15
N LYS A 8 -7.86 9.09 -4.36
CA LYS A 8 -7.10 10.33 -4.62
C LYS A 8 -7.64 11.53 -3.86
N TYR A 9 -8.96 11.57 -3.67
CA TYR A 9 -9.67 12.69 -3.05
C TYR A 9 -10.32 12.29 -1.72
N PRO A 10 -10.50 13.24 -0.78
CA PRO A 10 -11.21 12.97 0.46
C PRO A 10 -12.63 12.46 0.20
N VAL A 11 -12.98 11.33 0.82
CA VAL A 11 -14.32 10.76 0.74
C VAL A 11 -14.98 10.82 2.11
N PHE A 12 -16.24 11.25 2.12
CA PHE A 12 -17.05 11.34 3.32
C PHE A 12 -18.28 10.45 3.19
N ILE A 13 -18.60 9.72 4.26
CA ILE A 13 -19.83 8.94 4.40
C ILE A 13 -20.63 9.55 5.55
N LYS A 14 -21.80 10.11 5.25
CA LYS A 14 -22.66 10.80 6.22
C LYS A 14 -21.90 11.87 7.04
N GLY A 15 -21.09 12.68 6.35
CA GLY A 15 -20.31 13.76 6.97
C GLY A 15 -19.08 13.32 7.77
N LYS A 16 -18.75 12.03 7.79
CA LYS A 16 -17.57 11.49 8.48
C LYS A 16 -16.54 10.99 7.47
N ASN A 17 -15.26 11.11 7.82
CA ASN A 17 -14.15 10.59 7.00
C ASN A 17 -14.36 9.11 6.68
N TYR A 18 -14.22 8.75 5.41
CA TYR A 18 -14.20 7.37 5.00
C TYR A 18 -12.93 6.67 5.50
N THR A 19 -13.09 5.49 6.11
CA THR A 19 -12.01 4.76 6.78
C THR A 19 -11.54 3.52 6.01
N GLY A 20 -12.09 3.28 4.81
CA GLY A 20 -11.78 2.08 4.02
C GLY A 20 -12.67 0.85 4.32
N HIS A 21 -13.64 0.97 5.24
CA HIS A 21 -14.40 -0.18 5.75
C HIS A 21 -15.89 -0.18 5.41
N THR A 22 -16.58 0.96 5.53
CA THR A 22 -18.04 1.04 5.34
C THR A 22 -18.39 2.22 4.43
N PRO A 23 -18.75 1.99 3.15
CA PRO A 23 -18.79 0.67 2.48
C PRO A 23 -17.39 0.09 2.26
N LYS A 24 -17.27 -1.21 1.96
CA LYS A 24 -15.98 -1.75 1.48
C LYS A 24 -15.63 -1.07 0.15
N ILE A 25 -14.34 -0.93 -0.16
CA ILE A 25 -13.88 -0.33 -1.43
C ILE A 25 -14.58 -1.00 -2.63
N THR A 26 -14.72 -2.33 -2.62
CA THR A 26 -15.34 -3.12 -3.69
C THR A 26 -16.87 -2.99 -3.78
N GLN A 27 -17.52 -2.34 -2.82
CA GLN A 27 -18.99 -2.16 -2.78
C GLN A 27 -19.44 -0.80 -3.32
N SER A 28 -18.50 0.04 -3.75
CA SER A 28 -18.78 1.31 -4.40
C SER A 28 -18.06 1.33 -5.75
N SER A 29 -18.79 1.63 -6.82
CA SER A 29 -18.22 1.76 -8.17
C SER A 29 -17.12 2.81 -8.19
N LEU A 30 -17.38 3.98 -7.60
CA LEU A 30 -16.42 5.08 -7.49
C LEU A 30 -15.14 4.67 -6.75
N LEU A 31 -15.28 4.03 -5.58
CA LEU A 31 -14.10 3.62 -4.79
C LEU A 31 -13.32 2.51 -5.50
N THR A 32 -14.02 1.60 -6.17
CA THR A 32 -13.40 0.51 -6.94
C THR A 32 -12.61 1.06 -8.13
N GLU A 33 -13.16 2.03 -8.85
CA GLU A 33 -12.49 2.67 -9.98
C GLU A 33 -11.18 3.34 -9.53
N PHE A 34 -11.21 4.13 -8.46
CA PHE A 34 -9.98 4.73 -7.93
C PHE A 34 -8.96 3.67 -7.52
N ALA A 35 -9.40 2.66 -6.77
CA ALA A 35 -8.51 1.66 -6.18
C ALA A 35 -7.90 0.69 -7.19
N TYR A 36 -8.63 0.30 -8.23
CA TYR A 36 -8.24 -0.76 -9.16
C TYR A 36 -7.99 -0.29 -10.60
N GLN A 37 -8.31 0.96 -10.94
CA GLN A 37 -8.04 1.50 -12.28
C GLN A 37 -7.15 2.73 -12.25
N VAL A 38 -7.40 3.69 -11.35
CA VAL A 38 -6.61 4.93 -11.29
C VAL A 38 -5.30 4.71 -10.55
N PHE A 39 -5.35 4.16 -9.34
CA PHE A 39 -4.17 3.95 -8.50
C PHE A 39 -3.10 3.08 -9.16
N PRO A 40 -3.41 1.93 -9.80
CA PRO A 40 -2.37 1.11 -10.45
C PRO A 40 -1.67 1.86 -11.59
N LYS A 41 -2.40 2.67 -12.37
CA LYS A 41 -1.81 3.49 -13.44
C LYS A 41 -0.85 4.55 -12.88
N GLU A 42 -1.24 5.21 -11.79
CA GLU A 42 -0.35 6.16 -11.10
C GLU A 42 0.94 5.48 -10.61
N ILE A 43 0.85 4.24 -10.10
CA ILE A 43 2.02 3.46 -9.70
C ILE A 43 2.86 3.04 -10.90
N GLU A 44 2.24 2.64 -12.02
CA GLU A 44 2.94 2.25 -13.26
C GLU A 44 3.73 3.42 -13.87
N GLU A 45 3.24 4.64 -13.74
CA GLU A 45 3.95 5.86 -14.17
C GLU A 45 5.21 6.14 -13.33
N MET A 46 5.34 5.54 -12.14
CA MET A 46 6.54 5.65 -11.32
C MET A 46 7.66 4.81 -11.97
N LYS A 47 8.36 5.39 -12.94
CA LYS A 47 9.59 4.83 -13.52
C LYS A 47 10.62 4.71 -12.39
N ASN A 48 10.83 3.51 -11.83
CA ASN A 48 12.00 3.05 -11.06
C ASN A 48 11.66 1.78 -10.23
N ASP A 49 12.70 1.11 -9.71
CA ASP A 49 12.59 0.18 -8.59
C ASP A 49 12.00 0.94 -7.38
N ILE A 50 10.71 0.74 -7.10
CA ILE A 50 10.02 1.33 -5.96
C ILE A 50 9.85 0.31 -4.83
N LEU A 51 9.85 0.81 -3.59
CA LEU A 51 9.40 0.07 -2.40
C LEU A 51 8.10 0.71 -1.90
N LEU A 52 6.97 0.10 -2.24
CA LEU A 52 5.63 0.48 -1.84
C LEU A 52 5.36 0.08 -0.39
N ILE A 53 4.83 1.01 0.40
CA ILE A 53 4.51 0.81 1.82
C ILE A 53 3.01 1.03 2.05
N PRO A 54 2.17 -0.02 1.94
CA PRO A 54 0.74 0.08 2.23
C PRO A 54 0.49 0.35 3.72
N LEU A 55 -0.19 1.45 4.02
CA LEU A 55 -0.51 1.83 5.39
C LEU A 55 -1.93 1.39 5.74
N GLY A 56 -2.07 0.41 6.63
CA GLY A 56 -3.37 -0.08 7.10
C GLY A 56 -3.94 -1.25 6.31
N LYS A 57 -4.96 -1.88 6.90
CA LYS A 57 -5.52 -3.15 6.41
C LYS A 57 -6.24 -3.00 5.07
N ALA A 58 -7.12 -2.00 4.93
CA ALA A 58 -7.85 -1.77 3.68
C ALA A 58 -6.90 -1.53 2.50
N VAL A 59 -5.86 -0.72 2.71
CA VAL A 59 -4.84 -0.45 1.68
C VAL A 59 -4.06 -1.72 1.34
N SER A 60 -3.62 -2.46 2.36
CA SER A 60 -2.90 -3.72 2.18
C SER A 60 -3.71 -4.76 1.39
N GLU A 61 -5.02 -4.87 1.63
CA GLU A 61 -5.90 -5.81 0.93
C GLU A 61 -6.01 -5.49 -0.57
N VAL A 62 -6.18 -4.21 -0.92
CA VAL A 62 -6.22 -3.80 -2.33
C VAL A 62 -4.88 -4.05 -3.02
N VAL A 63 -3.78 -3.62 -2.39
CA VAL A 63 -2.44 -3.81 -2.98
C VAL A 63 -2.11 -5.30 -3.15
N LYS A 64 -2.45 -6.16 -2.19
CA LYS A 64 -2.31 -7.62 -2.35
C LYS A 64 -3.10 -8.15 -3.53
N LYS A 65 -4.34 -7.68 -3.73
CA LYS A 65 -5.15 -8.09 -4.87
C LYS A 65 -4.53 -7.65 -6.20
N LEU A 66 -4.04 -6.42 -6.28
CA LEU A 66 -3.34 -5.91 -7.46
C LEU A 66 -2.06 -6.69 -7.75
N VAL A 67 -1.31 -7.07 -6.71
CA VAL A 67 -0.14 -7.94 -6.83
C VAL A 67 -0.53 -9.32 -7.38
N ASN A 68 -1.57 -9.94 -6.82
CA ASN A 68 -2.05 -11.25 -7.28
C ASN A 68 -2.59 -11.21 -8.73
N GLN A 69 -3.04 -10.04 -9.20
CA GLN A 69 -3.50 -9.81 -10.57
C GLN A 69 -2.35 -9.48 -11.53
N GLY A 70 -1.12 -9.32 -11.04
CA GLY A 70 0.04 -8.93 -11.85
C GLY A 70 0.07 -7.44 -12.21
N ASN A 71 -0.78 -6.60 -11.60
CA ASN A 71 -0.81 -5.16 -11.82
C ASN A 71 0.27 -4.42 -11.02
N ILE A 72 0.83 -5.04 -9.98
CA ILE A 72 1.93 -4.51 -9.15
C ILE A 72 2.89 -5.67 -8.81
N THR A 73 4.19 -5.41 -8.80
CA THR A 73 5.20 -6.44 -8.44
C THR A 73 5.23 -6.69 -6.93
N GLU A 74 5.11 -7.96 -6.52
CA GLU A 74 5.08 -8.36 -5.10
C GLU A 74 6.35 -7.96 -4.32
N TYR A 75 7.52 -8.12 -4.94
CA TYR A 75 8.83 -7.93 -4.29
C TYR A 75 9.11 -6.50 -3.84
N SER A 76 8.25 -5.56 -4.25
CA SER A 76 8.33 -4.15 -3.94
C SER A 76 7.37 -3.72 -2.82
N CYS A 77 6.69 -4.63 -2.11
CA CYS A 77 5.65 -4.25 -1.14
C CYS A 77 5.99 -4.60 0.32
N LEU A 78 5.92 -3.61 1.23
CA LEU A 78 6.07 -3.77 2.68
C LEU A 78 4.71 -3.81 3.39
N PHE A 79 4.09 -4.99 3.44
CA PHE A 79 2.79 -5.18 4.10
C PHE A 79 2.89 -5.22 5.63
N GLY A 80 1.81 -4.82 6.31
CA GLY A 80 1.68 -4.96 7.76
C GLY A 80 1.90 -3.67 8.54
N PHE A 81 2.24 -2.56 7.88
CA PHE A 81 2.28 -1.26 8.53
C PHE A 81 0.89 -0.85 9.04
N PRO A 82 0.78 -0.38 10.29
CA PRO A 82 -0.48 0.14 10.81
C PRO A 82 -0.86 1.45 10.10
N HIS A 83 -2.16 1.72 9.98
CA HIS A 83 -2.63 3.00 9.45
C HIS A 83 -2.20 4.17 10.35
N PRO A 84 -1.76 5.32 9.80
CA PRO A 84 -1.25 6.47 10.58
C PRO A 84 -2.33 7.23 11.38
N SER A 85 -3.63 6.98 11.12
CA SER A 85 -4.72 7.63 11.87
C SER A 85 -4.69 7.29 13.37
N GLY A 86 -5.00 8.28 14.21
CA GLY A 86 -4.92 8.19 15.67
C GLY A 86 -5.86 7.19 16.34
N ALA A 87 -6.87 6.66 15.64
CA ALA A 87 -7.88 5.75 16.22
C ALA A 87 -7.36 4.34 16.59
N ASN A 88 -6.11 3.99 16.26
CA ASN A 88 -5.54 2.69 16.61
C ASN A 88 -4.66 2.78 17.87
N GLY A 89 -5.22 2.45 19.04
CA GLY A 89 -4.46 2.32 20.29
C GLY A 89 -3.43 1.17 20.29
N HIS A 90 -3.52 0.25 19.32
CA HIS A 90 -2.67 -0.95 19.24
C HIS A 90 -1.53 -0.87 18.22
N ARG A 91 -1.29 0.28 17.57
CA ARG A 91 -0.32 0.39 16.46
C ARG A 91 1.08 -0.08 16.82
N LYS A 92 1.57 0.28 18.01
CA LYS A 92 2.93 -0.08 18.45
C LYS A 92 3.10 -1.60 18.52
N ARG A 93 2.14 -2.30 19.14
CA ARG A 93 2.17 -3.77 19.24
C ARG A 93 2.06 -4.42 17.85
N GLN A 94 1.18 -3.91 16.99
CA GLN A 94 1.06 -4.40 15.60
C GLN A 94 2.37 -4.26 14.83
N PHE A 95 3.01 -3.10 14.93
CA PHE A 95 4.30 -2.86 14.28
C PHE A 95 5.40 -3.79 14.80
N GLU A 96 5.54 -3.93 16.12
CA GLU A 96 6.58 -4.81 16.68
C GLU A 96 6.40 -6.27 16.26
N MET A 97 5.16 -6.75 16.08
CA MET A 97 4.91 -8.11 15.58
C MET A 97 5.37 -8.32 14.14
N VAL A 98 5.24 -7.30 13.27
CA VAL A 98 5.60 -7.42 11.84
C VAL A 98 7.02 -6.95 11.53
N LYS A 99 7.67 -6.24 12.46
CA LYS A 99 8.99 -5.63 12.27
C LYS A 99 10.07 -6.59 11.78
N PRO A 100 10.21 -7.84 12.27
CA PRO A 100 11.23 -8.76 11.77
C PRO A 100 11.06 -9.08 10.29
N GLU A 101 9.81 -9.27 9.85
CA GLU A 101 9.49 -9.56 8.46
C GLU A 101 9.74 -8.35 7.55
N LEU A 102 9.36 -7.15 8.02
CA LEU A 102 9.66 -5.91 7.32
C LEU A 102 11.18 -5.72 7.13
N GLN A 103 11.98 -5.99 8.16
CA GLN A 103 13.44 -5.93 8.06
C GLN A 103 14.00 -6.93 7.05
N ARG A 104 13.44 -8.15 6.99
CA ARG A 104 13.81 -9.17 6.00
C ARG A 104 13.56 -8.71 4.57
N ILE A 105 12.39 -8.11 4.31
CA ILE A 105 12.01 -7.60 2.99
C ILE A 105 12.92 -6.42 2.60
N VAL A 106 13.17 -5.48 3.51
CA VAL A 106 14.07 -4.33 3.27
C VAL A 106 15.48 -4.80 2.92
N LYS A 107 16.03 -5.80 3.63
CA LYS A 107 17.35 -6.37 3.32
C LYS A 107 17.38 -7.02 1.94
N LYS A 108 16.34 -7.78 1.59
CA LYS A 108 16.23 -8.42 0.26
C LYS A 108 16.17 -7.36 -0.85
N TYR A 109 15.36 -6.33 -0.66
CA TYR A 109 15.23 -5.21 -1.59
C TYR A 109 16.57 -4.47 -1.79
N ALA A 110 17.27 -4.13 -0.69
CA ALA A 110 18.57 -3.45 -0.76
C ALA A 110 19.60 -4.26 -1.56
N ASN A 111 19.69 -5.57 -1.32
CA ASN A 111 20.60 -6.45 -2.06
C ASN A 111 20.28 -6.51 -3.57
N GLN A 112 19.00 -6.46 -3.95
CA GLN A 112 18.59 -6.44 -5.36
C GLN A 112 18.88 -5.09 -6.01
N PHE A 113 18.64 -4.01 -5.29
CA PHE A 113 18.93 -2.64 -5.73
C PHE A 113 20.43 -2.40 -5.96
N ASP A 114 21.29 -2.97 -5.12
CA ASP A 114 22.74 -2.87 -5.30
C ASP A 114 23.22 -3.65 -6.54
N GLN A 115 22.62 -4.83 -6.80
CA GLN A 115 22.94 -5.66 -7.97
C GLN A 115 22.47 -5.05 -9.30
N SER A 116 21.37 -4.28 -9.32
CA SER A 116 20.90 -3.60 -10.55
C SER A 116 21.82 -2.45 -10.95
N LYS A 117 22.49 -1.80 -9.98
CA LYS A 117 23.49 -0.75 -10.24
C LYS A 117 24.85 -1.25 -10.71
N THR A 118 25.24 -2.49 -10.39
CA THR A 118 26.55 -3.03 -10.80
C THR A 118 26.57 -3.57 -12.24
N LYS A 119 25.41 -3.63 -12.90
CA LYS A 119 25.23 -4.16 -14.26
C LYS A 119 24.96 -3.08 -15.33
N SER A 120 25.02 -1.80 -14.97
CA SER A 120 25.07 -0.65 -15.91
C SER A 120 26.46 -0.03 -15.89
#